data_AF-A0A022W517-F1
#
_entry.id   AF-A0A022W517-F1
#
_cell.length_a   1.000
_cell.length_b   1.000
_cell.length_c   1.000
_cell.angle_alpha   90.00
_cell.angle_beta   90.00
_cell.angle_gamma   90.00
#
_symmetry.space_group_name_H-M   'P 1'
#
loop_
_entity.id
_entity.type
_entity.pdbx_description
1 polymer ?
#
loop_
_entity_poly.entity_id
_entity_poly.type
_entity_poly.pdbx_seq_one_letter_code
_entity_poly.pdbx_strand_id
1 'polypeptide(L)'
;MLAGLSDFQQGKNAYTLHLNMAQETMQLFQERNLADIAAVEQCLATGVDEDFKKPKNIAEQLVRLLDDEAVGPSERLRLILLYLCYRGGLLAGDIKKLLAHSQLPPQDGEAIYNLELLGARVEKPLKDPKPPHQPLFPQKLPQQPQEEDVSISRFETNVKLMLQEQIKGTLDNTIFPYTRPYLEDESTPHDQVAQSSLRSAKPTWARTRPVAGDPRQRIIVFIAGGATYSEARGCYEISQQTNKDVFLASSHMLTPGLYLRQIRDLSVDRRRLDLPSDRPKPQAPAHLFERDPSPKPKPPAPPITGMASMNLNNGSEAIKRKPTNETSSATTSETPPPSSGKLAKKEKEKSKEKKKRGFFK
;
A
#
# COMPACT_ATOMS: atom_id res chain seq x y z
N MET A 1 -28.06 -12.46 25.23
CA MET A 1 -26.67 -12.94 25.43
C MET A 1 -25.84 -12.75 24.16
N LEU A 2 -25.51 -11.50 23.78
CA LEU A 2 -24.64 -11.18 22.62
C LEU A 2 -23.63 -10.05 22.93
N ALA A 3 -23.59 -9.57 24.17
CA ALA A 3 -22.79 -8.42 24.60
C ALA A 3 -21.39 -8.78 25.14
N GLY A 4 -20.97 -10.04 25.09
CA GLY A 4 -19.75 -10.53 25.77
C GLY A 4 -18.72 -11.22 24.87
N LEU A 5 -18.89 -11.19 23.55
CA LEU A 5 -18.00 -11.86 22.60
C LEU A 5 -17.33 -10.82 21.72
N SER A 6 -16.28 -10.17 22.24
CA SER A 6 -15.51 -9.12 21.54
C SER A 6 -15.05 -9.57 20.16
N ASP A 7 -14.61 -10.82 20.02
CA ASP A 7 -14.09 -11.37 18.77
C ASP A 7 -15.21 -11.55 17.73
N PHE A 8 -16.42 -11.94 18.17
CA PHE A 8 -17.59 -12.02 17.31
C PHE A 8 -18.09 -10.63 16.92
N GLN A 9 -17.99 -9.64 17.82
CA GLN A 9 -18.30 -8.24 17.50
C GLN A 9 -17.31 -7.67 16.49
N GLN A 10 -16.01 -7.93 16.64
CA GLN A 10 -14.99 -7.53 15.68
C GLN A 10 -15.20 -8.19 14.31
N GLY A 11 -15.44 -9.51 14.27
CA GLY A 11 -15.74 -10.24 13.04
C GLY A 11 -16.99 -9.72 12.33
N LYS A 12 -18.06 -9.44 13.10
CA LYS A 12 -19.28 -8.82 12.58
C LYS A 12 -19.00 -7.43 12.01
N ASN A 13 -18.26 -6.59 12.73
CA ASN A 13 -17.94 -5.23 12.29
C ASN A 13 -17.13 -5.23 10.99
N ALA A 14 -16.11 -6.10 10.89
CA ALA A 14 -15.32 -6.25 9.67
C ALA A 14 -16.18 -6.73 8.49
N TYR A 15 -17.03 -7.73 8.71
CA TYR A 15 -17.95 -8.21 7.69
C TYR A 15 -18.92 -7.11 7.21
N THR A 16 -19.56 -6.39 8.15
CA THR A 16 -20.45 -5.27 7.83
C THR A 16 -19.73 -4.16 7.09
N LEU A 17 -18.50 -3.82 7.48
CA LEU A 17 -17.68 -2.84 6.76
C LEU A 17 -17.47 -3.23 5.30
N HIS A 18 -17.04 -4.47 5.03
CA HIS A 18 -16.80 -4.93 3.66
C HIS A 18 -18.10 -5.02 2.83
N LEU A 19 -19.21 -5.41 3.45
CA LEU A 19 -20.51 -5.44 2.78
C LEU A 19 -20.92 -4.02 2.34
N ASN A 20 -20.82 -3.04 3.25
CA ASN A 20 -21.17 -1.66 2.96
C ASN A 20 -20.27 -1.07 1.87
N MET A 21 -18.95 -1.30 1.94
CA MET A 21 -18.01 -0.83 0.92
C MET A 21 -18.32 -1.42 -0.47
N ALA A 22 -18.67 -2.72 -0.55
CA ALA A 22 -19.02 -3.35 -1.82
C ALA A 22 -20.30 -2.75 -2.41
N GLN A 23 -21.31 -2.50 -1.57
CA GLN A 23 -22.57 -1.87 -1.97
C GLN A 23 -22.33 -0.44 -2.48
N GLU A 24 -21.59 0.38 -1.74
CA GLU A 24 -21.25 1.76 -2.12
C GLU A 24 -20.42 1.80 -3.41
N THR A 25 -19.47 0.88 -3.57
CA THR A 25 -18.66 0.77 -4.79
C THR A 25 -19.54 0.47 -6.01
N MET A 26 -20.49 -0.47 -5.89
CA MET A 26 -21.39 -0.81 -6.98
C MET A 26 -22.35 0.34 -7.31
N GLN A 27 -22.83 1.05 -6.29
CA GLN A 27 -23.64 2.25 -6.47
C GLN A 27 -22.88 3.32 -7.28
N LEU A 28 -21.66 3.65 -6.87
CA LEU A 28 -20.81 4.61 -7.60
C LEU A 28 -20.47 4.15 -9.02
N PHE A 29 -20.29 2.83 -9.21
CA PHE A 29 -20.03 2.25 -10.53
C PHE A 29 -21.19 2.49 -11.50
N GLN A 30 -22.43 2.37 -11.02
CA GLN A 30 -23.64 2.60 -11.81
C GLN A 30 -23.91 4.10 -12.01
N GLU A 31 -23.88 4.90 -10.94
CA GLU A 31 -24.22 6.32 -10.96
C GLU A 31 -23.29 7.15 -11.88
N ARG A 32 -22.03 6.75 -12.00
CA ARG A 32 -21.02 7.48 -12.78
C ARG A 32 -20.73 6.90 -14.15
N ASN A 33 -21.60 6.01 -14.63
CA ASN A 33 -21.43 5.29 -15.90
C ASN A 33 -20.03 4.66 -16.05
N LEU A 34 -19.51 4.04 -14.98
CA LEU A 34 -18.14 3.52 -14.99
C LEU A 34 -17.97 2.30 -15.90
N ALA A 35 -19.06 1.61 -16.24
CA ALA A 35 -19.03 0.46 -17.15
C ALA A 35 -18.58 0.88 -18.56
N ASP A 36 -19.22 1.89 -19.14
CA ASP A 36 -18.89 2.38 -20.48
C ASP A 36 -17.50 3.03 -20.52
N ILE A 37 -17.16 3.78 -19.46
CA ILE A 37 -15.81 4.34 -19.29
C ILE A 37 -14.78 3.22 -19.28
N ALA A 38 -14.98 2.17 -18.45
CA ALA A 38 -14.05 1.06 -18.35
C ALA A 38 -13.90 0.33 -19.69
N ALA A 39 -14.98 0.12 -20.44
CA ALA A 39 -14.91 -0.50 -21.77
C ALA A 39 -14.01 0.29 -22.73
N VAL A 40 -14.17 1.62 -22.78
CA VAL A 40 -13.32 2.51 -23.59
C VAL A 40 -11.88 2.52 -23.07
N GLU A 41 -11.66 2.63 -21.77
CA GLU A 41 -10.32 2.61 -21.17
C GLU A 41 -9.57 1.32 -21.48
N GLN A 42 -10.24 0.17 -21.39
CA GLN A 42 -9.65 -1.12 -21.74
C GLN A 42 -9.25 -1.16 -23.21
N CYS A 43 -10.10 -0.65 -24.10
CA CYS A 43 -9.77 -0.57 -25.54
C CYS A 43 -8.55 0.32 -25.79
N LEU A 44 -8.46 1.47 -25.12
CA LEU A 44 -7.35 2.41 -25.27
C LEU A 44 -6.04 1.87 -24.68
N ALA A 45 -6.11 1.19 -23.53
CA ALA A 45 -4.94 0.68 -22.82
C ALA A 45 -4.37 -0.61 -23.44
N THR A 46 -5.23 -1.48 -23.98
CA THR A 46 -4.80 -2.75 -24.61
C THR A 46 -4.62 -2.63 -26.12
N GLY A 47 -5.26 -1.63 -26.74
CA GLY A 47 -5.31 -1.49 -28.20
C GLY A 47 -6.22 -2.52 -28.88
N VAL A 48 -6.99 -3.29 -28.11
CA VAL A 48 -7.97 -4.28 -28.59
C VAL A 48 -9.32 -4.16 -27.89
N ASP A 49 -10.39 -4.48 -28.60
CA ASP A 49 -11.74 -4.56 -28.05
C ASP A 49 -11.97 -5.89 -27.28
N GLU A 50 -13.20 -6.13 -26.84
CA GLU A 50 -13.59 -7.35 -26.11
C GLU A 50 -13.43 -8.62 -26.96
N ASP A 51 -13.49 -8.47 -28.28
CA ASP A 51 -13.26 -9.53 -29.27
C ASP A 51 -11.77 -9.74 -29.60
N PHE A 52 -10.87 -9.03 -28.92
CA PHE A 52 -9.43 -9.01 -29.21
C PHE A 52 -9.09 -8.51 -30.62
N LYS A 53 -9.94 -7.67 -31.19
CA LYS A 53 -9.75 -7.02 -32.49
C LYS A 53 -9.40 -5.55 -32.31
N LYS A 54 -8.89 -4.93 -33.37
CA LYS A 54 -8.59 -3.49 -33.35
C LYS A 54 -9.89 -2.68 -33.14
N PRO A 55 -9.97 -1.81 -32.12
CA PRO A 55 -11.17 -1.04 -31.83
C PRO A 55 -11.56 -0.13 -33.00
N LYS A 56 -12.85 -0.12 -33.33
CA LYS A 56 -13.44 0.78 -34.33
C LYS A 56 -14.22 1.89 -33.63
N ASN A 57 -14.30 3.06 -34.27
CA ASN A 57 -15.08 4.21 -33.79
C ASN A 57 -14.74 4.70 -32.37
N ILE A 58 -13.54 4.41 -31.86
CA ILE A 58 -13.13 4.77 -30.49
C ILE A 58 -13.17 6.28 -30.23
N ALA A 59 -12.90 7.10 -31.25
CA ALA A 59 -12.98 8.55 -31.15
C ALA A 59 -14.43 9.04 -30.98
N GLU A 60 -15.39 8.38 -31.63
CA GLU A 60 -16.81 8.71 -31.51
C GLU A 60 -17.32 8.33 -30.11
N GLN A 61 -16.96 7.13 -29.63
CA GLN A 61 -17.30 6.68 -28.27
C GLN A 61 -16.71 7.62 -27.22
N LEU A 62 -15.44 8.03 -27.38
CA LEU A 62 -14.81 9.01 -26.51
C LEU A 62 -15.60 10.32 -26.47
N VAL A 63 -15.95 10.90 -27.62
CA VAL A 63 -16.68 12.18 -27.67
C VAL A 63 -18.05 12.06 -27.01
N ARG A 64 -18.76 10.93 -27.20
CA ARG A 64 -20.03 10.67 -26.51
C ARG A 64 -19.87 10.65 -24.98
N LEU A 65 -18.83 9.99 -24.47
CA LEU A 65 -18.55 9.97 -23.02
C LEU A 65 -18.12 11.33 -22.47
N LEU A 66 -17.46 12.17 -23.28
CA LEU A 66 -17.10 13.53 -22.86
C LEU A 66 -18.32 14.45 -22.74
N ASP A 67 -19.42 14.14 -23.44
CA ASP A 67 -20.69 14.89 -23.38
C ASP A 67 -21.61 14.40 -22.25
N ASP A 68 -21.39 13.19 -21.74
CA ASP A 68 -22.25 12.57 -20.74
C ASP A 68 -22.12 13.28 -19.37
N GLU A 69 -23.25 13.76 -18.85
CA GLU A 69 -23.34 14.46 -17.56
C GLU A 69 -23.01 13.55 -16.37
N ALA A 70 -23.17 12.23 -16.50
CA ALA A 70 -22.79 11.27 -15.47
C ALA A 70 -21.26 11.15 -15.31
N VAL A 71 -20.50 11.57 -16.32
CA VAL A 71 -19.03 11.45 -16.36
C VAL A 71 -18.38 12.69 -15.76
N GLY A 72 -17.69 12.50 -14.63
CA GLY A 72 -17.02 13.57 -13.91
C GLY A 72 -15.79 14.16 -14.62
N PRO A 73 -15.30 15.35 -14.21
CA PRO A 73 -14.14 16.00 -14.84
C PRO A 73 -12.86 15.16 -14.78
N SER A 74 -12.64 14.42 -13.68
CA SER A 74 -11.48 13.56 -13.50
C SER A 74 -11.48 12.42 -14.53
N GLU A 75 -12.64 11.80 -14.75
CA GLU A 75 -12.82 10.71 -15.72
C GLU A 75 -12.66 11.22 -17.16
N ARG A 76 -13.24 12.38 -17.49
CA ARG A 76 -13.08 13.02 -18.80
C ARG A 76 -11.61 13.30 -19.13
N LEU A 77 -10.87 13.88 -18.18
CA LEU A 77 -9.43 14.14 -18.35
C LEU A 77 -8.68 12.82 -18.57
N ARG A 78 -8.92 11.81 -17.72
CA ARG A 78 -8.28 10.49 -17.82
C ARG A 78 -8.50 9.83 -19.18
N LEU A 79 -9.73 9.88 -19.71
CA LEU A 79 -10.06 9.37 -21.04
C LEU A 79 -9.27 10.09 -22.15
N ILE A 80 -9.14 11.42 -22.07
CA ILE A 80 -8.34 12.20 -23.02
C ILE A 80 -6.86 11.80 -22.96
N LEU A 81 -6.29 11.63 -21.75
CA LEU A 81 -4.90 11.22 -21.58
C LEU A 81 -4.65 9.81 -22.14
N LEU A 82 -5.55 8.86 -21.89
CA LEU A 82 -5.45 7.51 -22.45
C LEU A 82 -5.56 7.53 -23.98
N TYR A 83 -6.48 8.31 -24.53
CA TYR A 83 -6.64 8.46 -25.97
C TYR A 83 -5.41 9.07 -26.64
N LEU A 84 -4.80 10.08 -26.00
CA LEU A 84 -3.55 10.69 -26.44
C LEU A 84 -2.42 9.66 -26.52
N CYS A 85 -2.22 8.87 -25.45
CA CYS A 85 -1.22 7.81 -25.40
C CYS A 85 -1.49 6.73 -26.45
N TYR A 86 -2.73 6.26 -26.59
CA TYR A 86 -3.14 5.28 -27.60
C TYR A 86 -2.85 5.74 -29.03
N ARG A 87 -3.07 7.04 -29.33
CA ARG A 87 -2.82 7.61 -30.67
C ARG A 87 -1.35 7.96 -30.92
N GLY A 88 -0.48 7.88 -29.92
CA GLY A 88 0.90 8.32 -30.00
C GLY A 88 1.01 9.82 -30.29
N GLY A 89 0.18 10.63 -29.64
CA GLY A 89 0.03 12.06 -29.89
C GLY A 89 -1.11 12.41 -30.83
N LEU A 90 -1.55 13.66 -30.76
CA LEU A 90 -2.68 14.23 -31.52
C LEU A 90 -2.27 15.51 -32.26
N LEU A 91 -3.10 15.96 -33.20
CA LEU A 91 -2.94 17.29 -33.78
C LEU A 91 -3.33 18.35 -32.74
N ALA A 92 -2.62 19.47 -32.68
CA ALA A 92 -2.95 20.58 -31.78
C ALA A 92 -4.40 21.05 -31.92
N GLY A 93 -4.93 21.06 -33.14
CA GLY A 93 -6.33 21.39 -33.42
C GLY A 93 -7.33 20.39 -32.82
N ASP A 94 -6.97 19.10 -32.78
CA ASP A 94 -7.83 18.06 -32.20
C ASP A 94 -7.81 18.11 -30.67
N ILE A 95 -6.65 18.39 -30.07
CA ILE A 95 -6.53 18.61 -28.61
C ILE A 95 -7.43 19.78 -28.18
N LYS A 96 -7.38 20.91 -28.90
CA LYS A 96 -8.24 22.07 -28.63
C LYS A 96 -9.73 21.73 -28.73
N LYS A 97 -10.14 20.94 -29.72
CA LYS A 97 -11.52 20.48 -29.87
C LYS A 97 -11.96 19.56 -28.73
N LEU A 98 -11.13 18.59 -28.36
CA LEU A 98 -11.41 17.68 -27.24
C LEU A 98 -11.55 18.45 -25.92
N LEU A 99 -10.65 19.40 -25.65
CA LEU A 99 -10.74 20.26 -24.47
C LEU A 99 -12.03 21.09 -24.46
N ALA A 100 -12.36 21.73 -25.59
CA ALA A 100 -13.59 22.51 -25.72
C ALA A 100 -14.86 21.67 -25.50
N HIS A 101 -14.85 20.42 -25.97
CA HIS A 101 -15.99 19.49 -25.82
C HIS A 101 -16.08 18.89 -24.41
N SER A 102 -14.95 18.71 -23.73
CA SER A 102 -14.90 18.06 -22.41
C SER A 102 -15.42 18.91 -21.25
N GLN A 103 -15.67 20.20 -21.49
CA GLN A 103 -16.08 21.19 -20.48
C GLN A 103 -15.13 21.23 -19.26
N LEU A 104 -13.86 20.87 -19.46
CA LEU A 104 -12.86 20.86 -18.39
C LEU A 104 -12.38 22.29 -18.06
N PRO A 105 -12.00 22.56 -16.80
CA PRO A 105 -11.33 23.80 -16.43
C PRO A 105 -10.05 24.03 -17.26
N PRO A 106 -9.67 25.28 -17.57
CA PRO A 106 -8.48 25.58 -18.37
C PRO A 106 -7.18 24.95 -17.83
N GLN A 107 -7.06 24.89 -16.50
CA GLN A 107 -5.96 24.26 -15.76
C GLN A 107 -5.79 22.76 -16.07
N ASP A 108 -6.86 22.06 -16.49
CA ASP A 108 -6.78 20.65 -16.86
C ASP A 108 -6.09 20.47 -18.22
N GLY A 109 -6.08 21.51 -19.06
CA GLY A 109 -5.32 21.55 -20.31
C GLY A 109 -3.82 21.46 -20.07
N GLU A 110 -3.30 22.04 -18.97
CA GLU A 110 -1.88 21.94 -18.60
C GLU A 110 -1.48 20.49 -18.32
N ALA A 111 -2.38 19.69 -17.72
CA ALA A 111 -2.10 18.29 -17.44
C ALA A 111 -1.80 17.48 -18.71
N ILE A 112 -2.48 17.81 -19.83
CA ILE A 112 -2.27 17.15 -21.13
C ILE A 112 -0.84 17.42 -21.62
N TYR A 113 -0.38 18.68 -21.57
CA TYR A 113 0.95 19.04 -22.04
C TYR A 113 2.06 18.59 -21.08
N ASN A 114 1.79 18.57 -19.77
CA ASN A 114 2.73 18.10 -18.76
C ASN A 114 3.08 16.61 -18.89
N LEU A 115 2.27 15.81 -19.60
CA LEU A 115 2.64 14.44 -19.94
C LEU A 115 3.93 14.36 -20.77
N GLU A 116 4.29 15.41 -21.51
CA GLU A 116 5.56 15.49 -22.22
C GLU A 116 6.77 15.45 -21.28
N LEU A 117 6.63 16.00 -20.06
CA LEU A 117 7.66 15.95 -19.02
C LEU A 117 7.89 14.53 -18.50
N LEU A 118 6.92 13.63 -18.68
CA LEU A 118 7.02 12.20 -18.37
C LEU A 118 7.44 11.36 -19.58
N GLY A 119 7.79 11.99 -20.71
CA GLY A 119 8.26 11.33 -21.92
C GLY A 119 7.15 10.88 -22.87
N ALA A 120 5.88 11.19 -22.59
CA ALA A 120 4.79 10.92 -23.53
C ALA A 120 4.81 11.95 -24.67
N ARG A 121 4.37 11.54 -25.86
CA ARG A 121 4.21 12.47 -26.98
C ARG A 121 2.81 13.05 -26.98
N VAL A 122 2.71 14.37 -26.82
CA VAL A 122 1.43 15.09 -26.82
C VAL A 122 1.03 15.49 -28.23
N GLU A 123 1.84 16.29 -28.91
CA GLU A 123 1.55 16.75 -30.26
C GLU A 123 2.26 15.92 -31.34
N LYS A 124 1.61 15.76 -32.49
CA LYS A 124 2.22 15.20 -33.69
C LYS A 124 1.88 16.02 -34.94
N PRO A 125 2.78 16.08 -35.93
CA PRO A 125 2.49 16.71 -37.21
C PRO A 125 1.52 15.85 -38.03
N LEU A 126 0.89 16.46 -39.04
CA LEU A 126 -0.03 15.77 -39.95
C LEU A 126 0.63 14.62 -40.72
N LYS A 127 1.88 14.84 -41.14
CA LYS A 127 2.74 13.80 -41.72
C LYS A 127 3.76 13.42 -40.67
N ASP A 128 3.57 12.26 -40.07
CA ASP A 128 4.42 11.75 -39.01
C ASP A 128 5.29 10.60 -39.55
N PRO A 129 6.61 10.79 -39.72
CA PRO A 129 7.49 9.74 -40.20
C PRO A 129 7.84 8.72 -39.10
N LYS A 130 7.47 8.98 -37.84
CA LYS A 130 7.79 8.09 -36.73
C LYS A 130 6.92 6.82 -36.79
N PRO A 131 7.52 5.63 -36.55
CA PRO A 131 6.74 4.41 -36.43
C PRO A 131 5.81 4.49 -35.20
N PRO A 132 4.71 3.70 -35.21
CA PRO A 132 3.84 3.61 -34.04
C PRO A 132 4.62 3.15 -32.81
N HIS A 133 4.28 3.71 -31.65
CA HIS A 133 4.88 3.32 -30.38
C HIS A 133 4.68 1.83 -30.14
N GLN A 134 5.77 1.10 -29.92
CA GLN A 134 5.72 -0.32 -29.58
C GLN A 134 5.58 -0.47 -28.06
N PRO A 135 4.69 -1.34 -27.57
CA PRO A 135 4.57 -1.59 -26.15
C PRO A 135 5.87 -2.22 -25.62
N LEU A 136 6.22 -1.88 -24.37
CA LEU A 136 7.42 -2.39 -23.70
C LEU A 136 7.39 -3.92 -23.57
N PHE A 137 6.21 -4.48 -23.32
CA PHE A 137 5.97 -5.92 -23.27
C PHE A 137 4.83 -6.27 -24.23
N PRO A 138 5.00 -7.26 -25.12
CA PRO A 138 3.94 -7.67 -26.02
C PRO A 138 2.81 -8.32 -25.23
N GLN A 139 1.58 -7.82 -25.40
CA GLN A 139 0.40 -8.41 -24.77
C GLN A 139 0.08 -9.75 -25.44
N LYS A 140 -0.11 -10.79 -24.62
CA LYS A 140 -0.54 -12.10 -25.10
C LYS A 140 -2.05 -12.09 -25.21
N LEU A 141 -2.56 -12.28 -26.43
CA LEU A 141 -3.98 -12.47 -26.64
C LEU A 141 -4.40 -13.80 -25.96
N PRO A 142 -5.45 -13.80 -25.13
CA PRO A 142 -5.95 -15.02 -24.53
C PRO A 142 -6.47 -15.96 -25.62
N GLN A 143 -6.17 -17.25 -25.46
CA GLN A 143 -6.55 -18.30 -26.41
C GLN A 143 -7.97 -18.82 -26.21
N GLN A 144 -8.65 -18.42 -25.13
CA GLN A 144 -9.99 -18.89 -24.77
C GLN A 144 -10.93 -17.71 -24.53
N PRO A 145 -12.25 -17.87 -24.81
CA PRO A 145 -13.26 -16.88 -24.47
C PRO A 145 -13.23 -16.63 -22.97
N GLN A 146 -13.11 -15.36 -22.56
CA GLN A 146 -13.15 -14.97 -21.15
C GLN A 146 -14.59 -14.65 -20.73
N GLU A 147 -14.88 -14.79 -19.44
CA GLU A 147 -16.16 -14.41 -18.83
C GLU A 147 -16.40 -12.89 -18.96
N GLU A 148 -17.66 -12.46 -18.96
CA GLU A 148 -18.05 -11.03 -19.06
C GLU A 148 -17.37 -10.17 -17.97
N ASP A 149 -17.20 -10.69 -16.75
CA ASP A 149 -16.49 -10.01 -15.65
C ASP A 149 -15.04 -9.66 -15.98
N VAL A 150 -14.42 -10.36 -16.94
CA VAL A 150 -13.06 -10.11 -17.42
C VAL A 150 -13.01 -9.05 -18.52
N SER A 151 -14.15 -8.74 -19.16
CA SER A 151 -14.19 -7.77 -20.26
C SER A 151 -13.69 -6.40 -19.80
N ILE A 152 -14.12 -5.90 -18.64
CA ILE A 152 -13.69 -4.58 -18.13
C ILE A 152 -12.34 -4.59 -17.40
N SER A 153 -11.63 -5.73 -17.37
CA SER A 153 -10.40 -5.95 -16.58
C SER A 153 -9.25 -6.60 -17.37
N ARG A 154 -9.17 -6.39 -18.69
CA ARG A 154 -8.18 -7.02 -19.58
C ARG A 154 -6.74 -6.50 -19.41
N PHE A 155 -6.58 -5.23 -19.05
CA PHE A 155 -5.28 -4.58 -18.96
C PHE A 155 -4.39 -5.22 -17.87
N GLU A 156 -3.19 -5.64 -18.25
CA GLU A 156 -2.14 -6.07 -17.32
C GLU A 156 -1.06 -4.99 -17.18
N THR A 157 -0.57 -4.80 -15.95
CA THR A 157 0.46 -3.79 -15.67
C THR A 157 1.83 -4.24 -16.20
N ASN A 158 2.62 -3.29 -16.70
CA ASN A 158 3.98 -3.55 -17.15
C ASN A 158 4.86 -4.15 -16.04
N VAL A 159 4.64 -3.78 -14.78
CA VAL A 159 5.35 -4.36 -13.63
C VAL A 159 5.08 -5.85 -13.51
N LYS A 160 3.83 -6.29 -13.69
CA LYS A 160 3.48 -7.72 -13.66
C LYS A 160 4.16 -8.47 -14.81
N LEU A 161 4.12 -7.93 -16.02
CA LEU A 161 4.78 -8.52 -17.20
C LEU A 161 6.30 -8.61 -17.03
N MET A 162 6.94 -7.52 -16.59
CA MET A 162 8.36 -7.46 -16.25
C MET A 162 8.74 -8.55 -15.23
N LEU A 163 7.95 -8.70 -14.16
CA LEU A 163 8.19 -9.72 -13.15
C LEU A 163 8.07 -11.14 -13.72
N GLN A 164 7.10 -11.39 -14.61
CA GLN A 164 6.96 -12.70 -15.27
C GLN A 164 8.19 -13.03 -16.13
N GLU A 165 8.69 -12.07 -16.91
CA GLU A 165 9.88 -12.27 -17.74
C GLU A 165 11.15 -12.40 -16.90
N GLN A 166 11.29 -11.61 -15.83
CA GLN A 166 12.40 -11.70 -14.89
C GLN A 166 12.47 -13.08 -14.23
N ILE A 167 11.32 -13.65 -13.86
CA ILE A 167 11.25 -14.97 -13.23
C ILE A 167 11.57 -16.08 -14.22
N LYS A 168 11.22 -15.90 -15.49
CA LYS A 168 11.57 -16.81 -16.59
C LYS A 168 13.03 -16.66 -17.05
N GLY A 169 13.71 -15.58 -16.67
CA GLY A 169 15.05 -15.26 -17.17
C GLY A 169 15.06 -14.77 -18.62
N THR A 170 13.93 -14.23 -19.11
CA THR A 170 13.77 -13.75 -20.49
C THR A 170 13.63 -12.22 -20.57
N LEU A 171 13.90 -11.51 -19.47
CA LEU A 171 13.82 -10.05 -19.45
C LEU A 171 14.94 -9.46 -20.30
N ASP A 172 14.60 -8.47 -21.13
CA ASP A 172 15.56 -7.83 -22.03
C ASP A 172 16.59 -7.00 -21.25
N ASN A 173 17.85 -7.45 -21.26
CA ASN A 173 18.98 -6.80 -20.60
C ASN A 173 19.41 -5.48 -21.27
N THR A 174 18.97 -5.19 -22.49
CA THR A 174 19.23 -3.90 -23.14
C THR A 174 18.36 -2.80 -22.55
N ILE A 175 17.11 -3.12 -22.21
CA ILE A 175 16.16 -2.20 -21.59
C ILE A 175 16.30 -2.20 -20.06
N PHE A 176 16.60 -3.36 -19.48
CA PHE A 176 16.78 -3.56 -18.03
C PHE A 176 18.22 -4.01 -17.69
N PRO A 177 19.23 -3.14 -17.88
CA PRO A 177 20.62 -3.51 -17.62
C PRO A 177 20.90 -3.67 -16.13
N TYR A 178 21.81 -4.58 -15.80
CA TYR A 178 22.34 -4.71 -14.44
C TYR A 178 23.32 -3.57 -14.13
N THR A 179 23.22 -3.01 -12.92
CA THR A 179 24.16 -1.98 -12.43
C THR A 179 25.53 -2.53 -12.08
N ARG A 180 25.62 -3.84 -11.80
CA ARG A 180 26.87 -4.57 -11.67
C ARG A 180 26.85 -5.68 -12.71
N PRO A 181 27.91 -5.84 -13.52
CA PRO A 181 27.97 -6.95 -14.46
C PRO A 181 27.78 -8.24 -13.69
N TYR A 182 26.85 -9.06 -14.17
CA TYR A 182 26.65 -10.40 -13.65
C TYR A 182 27.98 -11.14 -13.91
N LEU A 183 28.77 -11.36 -12.86
CA LEU A 183 29.84 -12.33 -12.96
C LEU A 183 29.10 -13.66 -13.15
N GLU A 184 29.23 -14.25 -14.33
CA GLU A 184 28.85 -15.64 -14.53
C GLU A 184 29.63 -16.45 -13.49
N ASP A 185 29.00 -16.79 -12.37
CA ASP A 185 29.39 -18.00 -11.68
C ASP A 185 29.09 -19.11 -12.69
N GLU A 186 30.14 -19.75 -13.22
CA GLU A 186 30.13 -21.00 -13.99
C GLU A 186 29.54 -22.15 -13.14
N SER A 187 28.33 -21.96 -12.64
CA SER A 187 27.60 -22.92 -11.82
C SER A 187 26.11 -22.83 -12.09
N THR A 188 25.71 -22.72 -13.36
CA THR A 188 24.51 -23.42 -13.80
C THR A 188 24.86 -24.86 -14.16
N PRO A 189 24.78 -25.82 -13.23
CA PRO A 189 24.09 -27.04 -13.54
C PRO A 189 22.60 -26.85 -13.21
N HIS A 190 21.75 -27.34 -14.10
CA HIS A 190 20.45 -27.87 -13.74
C HIS A 190 20.48 -28.49 -12.33
N ASP A 191 19.53 -28.10 -11.47
CA ASP A 191 19.17 -28.81 -10.24
C ASP A 191 20.33 -29.24 -9.31
N GLN A 192 21.08 -28.32 -8.69
CA GLN A 192 21.90 -28.69 -7.52
C GLN A 192 21.89 -27.65 -6.39
N VAL A 193 21.14 -28.01 -5.34
CA VAL A 193 21.44 -27.83 -3.91
C VAL A 193 22.03 -26.47 -3.50
N ALA A 194 21.16 -25.61 -2.96
CA ALA A 194 21.55 -24.45 -2.18
C ALA A 194 22.63 -24.83 -1.14
N GLN A 195 23.77 -24.15 -1.22
CA GLN A 195 24.83 -24.13 -0.21
C GLN A 195 24.26 -23.69 1.14
N SER A 196 23.78 -24.66 1.92
CA SER A 196 23.47 -24.48 3.32
C SER A 196 24.79 -24.39 4.09
N SER A 197 24.94 -23.33 4.87
CA SER A 197 25.93 -23.19 5.95
C SER A 197 26.29 -24.54 6.61
N LEU A 198 27.60 -24.83 6.69
CA LEU A 198 28.23 -26.04 7.22
C LEU A 198 27.94 -26.34 8.71
N ARG A 199 27.00 -25.64 9.35
CA ARG A 199 26.74 -25.80 10.80
C ARG A 199 25.44 -26.54 11.14
N SER A 200 24.56 -26.86 10.19
CA SER A 200 23.37 -27.68 10.49
C SER A 200 22.59 -28.23 9.27
N ALA A 201 23.25 -28.91 8.34
CA ALA A 201 22.54 -29.56 7.23
C ALA A 201 22.05 -30.96 7.62
N LYS A 202 20.74 -31.11 7.85
CA LYS A 202 20.07 -32.42 7.78
C LYS A 202 19.88 -32.82 6.30
N PRO A 203 19.98 -34.10 5.93
CA PRO A 203 20.01 -34.52 4.52
C PRO A 203 18.70 -34.24 3.77
N THR A 204 18.83 -33.71 2.55
CA THR A 204 17.77 -33.12 1.72
C THR A 204 16.87 -34.12 0.97
N TRP A 205 17.15 -35.43 1.04
CA TRP A 205 16.43 -36.46 0.27
C TRP A 205 15.02 -36.80 0.78
N ALA A 206 14.62 -36.27 1.94
CA ALA A 206 13.32 -36.56 2.57
C ALA A 206 12.29 -35.42 2.45
N ARG A 207 12.59 -34.32 1.74
CA ARG A 207 11.71 -33.13 1.72
C ARG A 207 10.72 -33.17 0.56
N THR A 208 9.57 -33.78 0.78
CA THR A 208 8.50 -33.90 -0.23
C THR A 208 7.49 -32.75 -0.24
N ARG A 209 7.63 -31.74 0.66
CA ARG A 209 6.83 -30.50 0.63
C ARG A 209 7.63 -29.29 1.15
N PRO A 210 7.51 -28.11 0.51
CA PRO A 210 8.05 -26.88 1.08
C PRO A 210 7.36 -26.62 2.43
N VAL A 211 8.16 -26.40 3.47
CA VAL A 211 7.64 -26.07 4.80
C VAL A 211 7.45 -24.56 4.84
N ALA A 212 6.34 -24.08 5.41
CA ALA A 212 6.15 -22.66 5.68
C ALA A 212 7.34 -22.14 6.51
N GLY A 213 8.17 -21.28 5.93
CA GLY A 213 9.34 -20.69 6.59
C GLY A 213 10.70 -20.93 5.91
N ASP A 214 10.77 -21.65 4.78
CA ASP A 214 12.01 -21.65 3.99
C ASP A 214 12.29 -20.26 3.39
N PRO A 215 13.56 -19.82 3.34
CA PRO A 215 13.91 -18.56 2.72
C PRO A 215 13.59 -18.62 1.22
N ARG A 216 12.59 -17.84 0.80
CA ARG A 216 12.26 -17.65 -0.61
C ARG A 216 13.18 -16.62 -1.24
N GLN A 217 13.46 -16.78 -2.53
CA GLN A 217 14.13 -15.74 -3.29
C GLN A 217 13.28 -14.46 -3.23
N ARG A 218 13.92 -13.33 -2.92
CA ARG A 218 13.25 -12.03 -2.81
C ARG A 218 13.50 -11.20 -4.04
N ILE A 219 12.45 -10.57 -4.56
CA ILE A 219 12.51 -9.59 -5.64
C ILE A 219 11.99 -8.28 -5.08
N ILE A 220 12.78 -7.22 -5.14
CA ILE A 220 12.38 -5.89 -4.69
C ILE A 220 12.21 -5.01 -5.92
N VAL A 221 10.99 -4.51 -6.12
CA VAL A 221 10.65 -3.56 -7.19
C VAL A 221 10.51 -2.19 -6.54
N PHE A 222 11.25 -1.20 -7.04
CA PHE A 222 11.10 0.19 -6.63
C PHE A 222 10.54 1.03 -7.79
N ILE A 223 9.37 1.63 -7.60
CA ILE A 223 8.76 2.54 -8.57
C ILE A 223 8.96 3.98 -8.09
N ALA A 224 9.74 4.75 -8.82
CA ALA A 224 9.91 6.18 -8.55
C ALA A 224 8.70 6.98 -9.04
N GLY A 225 8.27 7.99 -8.27
CA GLY A 225 7.13 8.85 -8.65
C GLY A 225 5.76 8.33 -8.24
N GLY A 226 5.71 7.17 -7.58
CA GLY A 226 4.49 6.60 -7.02
C GLY A 226 4.09 5.28 -7.69
N ALA A 227 3.46 4.39 -6.94
CA ALA A 227 2.98 3.09 -7.45
C ALA A 227 1.47 2.99 -7.32
N THR A 228 0.84 2.31 -8.27
CA THR A 228 -0.60 2.10 -8.29
C THR A 228 -1.01 0.84 -7.51
N TYR A 229 -2.27 0.80 -7.07
CA TYR A 229 -2.81 -0.39 -6.41
C TYR A 229 -2.85 -1.62 -7.32
N SER A 230 -2.99 -1.45 -8.63
CA SER A 230 -2.93 -2.54 -9.61
C SER A 230 -1.53 -3.13 -9.75
N GLU A 231 -0.47 -2.30 -9.70
CA GLU A 231 0.92 -2.77 -9.65
C GLU A 231 1.23 -3.51 -8.33
N ALA A 232 0.72 -3.00 -7.21
CA ALA A 232 0.81 -3.68 -5.92
C ALA A 232 0.14 -5.06 -5.97
N ARG A 233 -1.09 -5.13 -6.50
CA ARG A 233 -1.82 -6.39 -6.70
C ARG A 233 -1.02 -7.35 -7.58
N GLY A 234 -0.45 -6.87 -8.68
CA GLY A 234 0.40 -7.68 -9.57
C GLY A 234 1.60 -8.30 -8.86
N CYS A 235 2.23 -7.59 -7.92
CA CYS A 235 3.32 -8.14 -7.12
C CYS A 235 2.84 -9.29 -6.19
N TYR A 236 1.68 -9.14 -5.55
CA TYR A 236 1.09 -10.21 -4.74
C TYR A 236 0.71 -11.44 -5.57
N GLU A 237 0.10 -11.24 -6.74
CA GLU A 237 -0.26 -12.32 -7.67
C GLU A 237 0.97 -13.14 -8.07
N ILE A 238 2.06 -12.47 -8.49
CA ILE A 238 3.29 -13.15 -8.88
C ILE A 238 3.95 -13.87 -7.70
N SER A 239 3.95 -13.26 -6.52
CA SER A 239 4.50 -13.86 -5.30
C SER A 239 3.81 -15.19 -4.96
N GLN A 240 2.48 -15.21 -5.03
CA GLN A 240 1.68 -16.41 -4.81
C GLN A 240 1.91 -17.49 -5.88
N GLN A 241 2.08 -17.09 -7.14
CA GLN A 241 2.27 -18.02 -8.26
C GLN A 241 3.66 -18.65 -8.32
N THR A 242 4.70 -17.93 -7.88
CA THR A 242 6.10 -18.30 -8.19
C THR A 242 6.92 -18.76 -6.99
N ASN A 243 6.31 -18.85 -5.80
CA ASN A 243 6.99 -19.19 -4.53
C ASN A 243 8.23 -18.31 -4.27
N LYS A 244 8.20 -17.06 -4.75
CA LYS A 244 9.20 -16.01 -4.52
C LYS A 244 8.53 -14.87 -3.78
N ASP A 245 9.25 -14.18 -2.91
CA ASP A 245 8.69 -13.03 -2.19
C ASP A 245 8.95 -11.76 -3.01
N VAL A 246 7.89 -11.18 -3.58
CA VAL A 246 7.96 -9.92 -4.31
C VAL A 246 7.54 -8.77 -3.39
N PHE A 247 8.43 -7.78 -3.23
CA PHE A 247 8.18 -6.57 -2.47
C PHE A 247 8.11 -5.37 -3.40
N LEU A 248 7.01 -4.63 -3.35
CA LEU A 248 6.87 -3.36 -4.02
C LEU A 248 7.20 -2.23 -3.03
N ALA A 249 8.13 -1.37 -3.43
CA ALA A 249 8.45 -0.13 -2.76
C ALA A 249 8.22 1.05 -3.72
N SER A 250 7.80 2.17 -3.19
CA SER A 250 7.61 3.40 -3.96
C SER A 250 7.70 4.62 -3.05
N SER A 251 7.68 5.82 -3.62
CA SER A 251 7.60 7.07 -2.86
C SER A 251 6.25 7.21 -2.14
N HIS A 252 5.15 6.84 -2.81
CA HIS A 252 3.78 6.91 -2.30
C HIS A 252 2.85 6.04 -3.16
N MET A 253 1.66 5.73 -2.63
CA MET A 253 0.61 5.04 -3.41
C MET A 253 -0.22 6.05 -4.21
N LEU A 254 -0.52 5.71 -5.46
CA LEU A 254 -1.26 6.53 -6.39
C LEU A 254 -2.72 6.06 -6.52
N THR A 255 -3.64 7.00 -6.38
CA THR A 255 -4.99 6.92 -6.92
C THR A 255 -5.05 7.69 -8.25
N PRO A 256 -5.99 7.39 -9.16
CA PRO A 256 -6.13 8.14 -10.42
C PRO A 256 -6.26 9.65 -10.20
N GLY A 257 -7.05 10.08 -9.22
CA GLY A 257 -7.19 11.50 -8.88
C GLY A 257 -5.90 12.15 -8.38
N LEU A 258 -5.12 11.45 -7.55
CA LEU A 258 -3.82 11.95 -7.09
C LEU A 258 -2.82 12.04 -8.25
N TYR A 259 -2.82 11.06 -9.14
CA TYR A 259 -1.95 11.07 -10.33
C TYR A 259 -2.28 12.25 -11.25
N LEU A 260 -3.56 12.48 -11.56
CA LEU A 260 -3.99 13.62 -12.37
C LEU A 260 -3.62 14.96 -11.74
N ARG A 261 -3.76 15.09 -10.42
CA ARG A 261 -3.31 16.28 -9.69
C ARG A 261 -1.79 16.47 -9.82
N GLN A 262 -1.01 15.41 -9.60
CA GLN A 262 0.45 15.49 -9.67
C GLN A 262 0.93 15.86 -11.07
N ILE A 263 0.28 15.36 -12.13
CA ILE A 263 0.59 15.77 -13.52
C ILE A 263 0.33 17.27 -13.72
N ARG A 264 -0.78 17.82 -13.22
CA ARG A 264 -1.05 19.28 -13.29
C ARG A 264 0.07 20.07 -12.63
N ASP A 265 0.52 19.58 -11.48
CA ASP A 265 1.52 20.27 -10.65
C ASP A 265 2.96 20.18 -11.22
N LEU A 266 3.23 19.37 -12.26
CA LEU A 266 4.58 19.18 -12.83
C LEU A 266 5.19 20.46 -13.42
N SER A 267 4.37 21.37 -13.96
CA SER A 267 4.80 22.66 -14.51
C SER A 267 4.87 23.77 -13.46
N VAL A 268 4.38 23.52 -12.24
CA VAL A 268 4.30 24.51 -11.17
C VAL A 268 5.66 24.65 -10.49
N ASP A 269 6.05 25.88 -10.16
CA ASP A 269 7.28 26.16 -9.41
C ASP A 269 7.29 25.38 -8.09
N ARG A 270 8.36 24.61 -7.84
CA ARG A 270 8.58 23.80 -6.63
C ARG A 270 8.28 24.56 -5.35
N ARG A 271 8.58 25.86 -5.29
CA ARG A 271 8.33 26.71 -4.12
C ARG A 271 6.84 26.78 -3.70
N ARG A 272 5.93 26.51 -4.64
CA ARG A 272 4.47 26.53 -4.43
C ARG A 272 3.89 25.15 -4.12
N LEU A 273 4.68 24.08 -4.23
CA LEU A 273 4.21 22.70 -4.11
C LEU A 273 4.12 22.19 -2.67
N ASP A 274 4.69 22.91 -1.69
CA ASP A 274 4.72 22.53 -0.25
C ASP A 274 5.05 21.04 -0.04
N LEU A 275 6.15 20.61 -0.67
CA LEU A 275 6.59 19.22 -0.67
C LEU A 275 6.99 18.78 0.74
N PRO A 276 6.60 17.56 1.20
CA PRO A 276 7.00 17.06 2.51
C PRO A 276 8.52 17.04 2.76
N SER A 277 9.33 16.88 1.72
CA SER A 277 10.80 16.93 1.81
C SER A 277 11.36 18.30 2.14
N ASP A 278 10.60 19.36 1.81
CA ASP A 278 11.02 20.76 1.95
C ASP A 278 10.57 21.32 3.30
N ARG A 279 9.71 20.58 4.02
CA ARG A 279 9.27 20.94 5.36
C ARG A 279 10.39 20.72 6.38
N PRO A 280 10.50 21.57 7.41
CA PRO A 280 11.47 21.37 8.47
C PRO A 280 11.24 20.00 9.13
N LYS A 281 12.34 19.27 9.37
CA LYS A 281 12.26 17.98 10.07
C LYS A 281 11.57 18.19 11.42
N PRO A 282 10.63 17.30 11.81
CA PRO A 282 10.00 17.40 13.11
C PRO A 282 11.08 17.36 14.20
N GLN A 283 11.20 18.44 14.96
CA GLN A 283 12.08 18.49 16.12
C GLN A 283 11.31 17.96 17.32
N ALA A 284 11.99 17.20 18.18
CA ALA A 284 11.41 16.78 19.44
C ALA A 284 11.09 18.03 20.30
N PRO A 285 9.98 18.03 21.05
CA PRO A 285 9.62 19.15 21.93
C PRO A 285 10.78 19.56 22.85
N ALA A 286 11.03 20.87 23.00
CA ALA A 286 12.17 21.41 23.74
C ALA A 286 12.29 20.88 25.19
N HIS A 287 11.16 20.62 25.85
CA HIS A 287 11.11 20.10 27.21
C HIS A 287 11.77 18.71 27.40
N LEU A 288 11.95 17.92 26.32
CA LEU A 288 12.68 16.65 26.38
C LEU A 288 14.20 16.83 26.53
N PHE A 289 14.71 18.03 26.24
CA PHE A 289 16.13 18.38 26.34
C PHE A 289 16.42 19.28 27.54
N GLU A 290 15.39 19.73 28.26
CA GLU A 290 15.55 20.45 29.52
C GLU A 290 16.11 19.49 30.56
N ARG A 291 17.25 19.85 31.16
CA ARG A 291 17.75 19.12 32.33
C ARG A 291 16.83 19.39 33.50
N ASP A 292 16.40 18.33 34.18
CA ASP A 292 15.74 18.46 35.47
C ASP A 292 16.56 19.40 36.38
N PRO A 293 15.92 20.38 37.04
CA PRO A 293 16.62 21.31 37.88
C PRO A 293 17.36 20.53 38.97
N SER A 294 18.69 20.65 38.97
CA SER A 294 19.54 20.02 39.98
C SER A 294 19.03 20.40 41.38
N PRO A 295 18.83 19.43 42.29
CA PRO A 295 18.30 19.72 43.62
C PRO A 295 19.23 20.74 44.30
N LYS A 296 18.67 21.91 44.65
CA LYS A 296 19.41 22.93 45.40
C LYS A 296 19.93 22.28 46.70
N PRO A 297 21.21 22.45 47.06
CA PRO A 297 21.73 21.90 48.30
C PRO A 297 20.90 22.42 49.48
N LYS A 298 20.38 21.50 50.29
CA LYS A 298 19.66 21.86 51.52
C LYS A 298 20.62 22.63 52.43
N PRO A 299 20.20 23.77 53.02
CA PRO A 299 21.03 24.50 53.97
C PRO A 299 21.39 23.60 55.16
N PRO A 300 22.61 23.72 55.72
CA PRO A 300 23.05 22.89 56.84
C PRO A 300 22.16 23.13 58.06
N ALA A 301 21.69 22.03 58.67
CA ALA A 301 20.94 22.10 59.91
C ALA A 301 21.83 22.61 61.07
N PRO A 302 21.32 23.47 61.96
CA PRO A 302 22.10 23.98 63.08
C PRO A 302 22.40 22.87 64.11
N PRO A 303 23.54 22.94 64.81
CA PRO A 303 23.93 21.95 65.80
C PRO A 303 23.04 22.02 67.03
N ILE A 304 22.48 20.87 67.43
CA ILE A 304 21.70 20.72 68.65
C ILE A 304 22.68 20.39 69.79
N THR A 305 23.10 21.40 70.53
CA THR A 305 23.79 21.22 71.83
C THR A 305 22.81 21.47 72.97
N GLY A 306 22.44 20.37 73.63
CA GLY A 306 22.20 20.25 75.08
C GLY A 306 21.28 21.23 75.80
N MET A 307 20.13 20.72 76.25
CA MET A 307 19.69 20.89 77.65
C MET A 307 18.64 19.84 77.99
N ALA A 308 19.07 18.84 78.75
CA ALA A 308 18.18 18.02 79.56
C ALA A 308 18.06 18.70 80.92
N SER A 309 16.83 19.05 81.34
CA SER A 309 16.46 19.07 82.76
C SER A 309 14.99 19.41 83.01
N MET A 310 14.36 18.51 83.75
CA MET A 310 13.30 18.71 84.76
C MET A 310 11.82 18.67 84.35
N ASN A 311 11.25 17.50 84.63
CA ASN A 311 9.89 17.23 85.12
C ASN A 311 9.49 18.13 86.30
N LEU A 312 8.19 18.42 86.41
CA LEU A 312 7.31 18.46 87.60
C LEU A 312 6.02 19.19 87.15
N ASN A 313 4.78 18.90 87.55
CA ASN A 313 4.09 17.83 88.23
C ASN A 313 2.58 18.23 88.23
N ASN A 314 1.68 17.26 88.37
CA ASN A 314 0.29 17.37 88.87
C ASN A 314 -0.79 18.18 88.12
N GLY A 315 -1.76 17.44 87.57
CA GLY A 315 -3.04 17.21 88.26
C GLY A 315 -4.21 18.17 88.00
N SER A 316 -5.19 17.73 87.21
CA SER A 316 -6.63 17.71 87.59
C SER A 316 -7.49 17.12 86.47
N GLU A 317 -8.36 16.17 86.85
CA GLU A 317 -9.46 15.67 86.04
C GLU A 317 -10.51 16.76 85.77
N ALA A 318 -11.14 16.73 84.59
CA ALA A 318 -12.57 16.42 84.43
C ALA A 318 -13.23 17.13 83.20
N ILE A 319 -13.72 16.28 82.29
CA ILE A 319 -15.08 16.34 81.70
C ILE A 319 -15.38 17.39 80.59
N LYS A 320 -15.52 16.90 79.34
CA LYS A 320 -16.73 16.87 78.45
C LYS A 320 -16.48 17.17 76.96
N ARG A 321 -16.87 16.18 76.14
CA ARG A 321 -17.61 16.21 74.85
C ARG A 321 -16.88 16.57 73.53
N LYS A 322 -16.77 15.50 72.71
CA LYS A 322 -16.71 15.37 71.23
C LYS A 322 -17.78 16.21 70.47
N PRO A 323 -17.81 16.29 69.10
CA PRO A 323 -17.02 15.55 68.08
C PRO A 323 -16.54 16.37 66.85
N THR A 324 -15.92 15.64 65.89
CA THR A 324 -15.89 15.85 64.40
C THR A 324 -15.07 17.04 63.88
N ASN A 325 -14.15 16.92 62.90
CA ASN A 325 -14.21 16.17 61.64
C ASN A 325 -12.81 15.82 61.06
N GLU A 326 -12.76 14.69 60.34
CA GLU A 326 -12.10 14.41 59.04
C GLU A 326 -10.59 14.71 58.83
N THR A 327 -9.72 13.68 58.78
CA THR A 327 -9.23 12.92 57.58
C THR A 327 -8.42 13.78 56.60
N SER A 328 -7.13 13.55 56.35
CA SER A 328 -6.53 12.30 55.86
C SER A 328 -4.99 12.35 55.87
N SER A 329 -4.36 11.28 56.34
CA SER A 329 -2.96 10.87 56.13
C SER A 329 -2.91 9.85 54.97
N ALA A 330 -1.98 9.92 54.02
CA ALA A 330 -0.66 9.26 54.04
C ALA A 330 -0.72 7.78 54.51
N THR A 331 -0.06 6.78 53.91
CA THR A 331 1.32 6.74 53.38
C THR A 331 1.61 5.32 52.80
N THR A 332 2.54 5.24 51.82
CA THR A 332 3.62 4.21 51.62
C THR A 332 3.30 2.71 51.50
N SER A 333 3.59 2.03 50.38
CA SER A 333 4.88 1.48 49.87
C SER A 333 5.15 0.04 50.30
N GLU A 334 5.47 -0.85 49.34
CA GLU A 334 6.60 -1.82 49.35
C GLU A 334 6.39 -2.97 48.33
N THR A 335 7.49 -3.35 47.66
CA THR A 335 7.72 -4.60 46.88
C THR A 335 8.67 -5.49 47.69
N PRO A 336 8.64 -6.85 47.65
CA PRO A 336 9.29 -7.69 46.58
C PRO A 336 8.66 -9.12 46.44
N PRO A 337 9.33 -10.23 45.99
CA PRO A 337 10.15 -10.59 44.81
C PRO A 337 9.50 -11.77 43.96
N PRO A 338 10.18 -12.41 42.97
CA PRO A 338 9.55 -13.30 41.97
C PRO A 338 9.56 -14.79 42.36
N SER A 339 8.57 -15.56 41.88
CA SER A 339 8.54 -17.03 42.03
C SER A 339 8.50 -17.77 40.69
N SER A 340 9.44 -18.69 40.56
CA SER A 340 9.50 -19.76 39.58
C SER A 340 8.44 -20.83 39.87
N GLY A 341 7.75 -21.34 38.84
CA GLY A 341 6.85 -22.48 38.98
C GLY A 341 6.59 -23.21 37.66
N LYS A 342 7.31 -24.32 37.44
CA LYS A 342 6.95 -25.38 36.50
C LYS A 342 5.56 -25.93 36.84
N LEU A 343 4.69 -26.11 35.84
CA LEU A 343 3.66 -27.15 35.85
C LEU A 343 3.47 -27.71 34.44
N ALA A 344 3.71 -29.02 34.33
CA ALA A 344 3.51 -29.83 33.14
C ALA A 344 2.13 -30.52 33.19
N LYS A 345 1.70 -30.99 32.01
CA LYS A 345 0.75 -32.09 31.74
C LYS A 345 -0.76 -31.85 31.94
N LYS A 346 -1.44 -31.72 30.79
CA LYS A 346 -2.79 -32.22 30.38
C LYS A 346 -3.27 -31.21 29.31
N GLU A 347 -3.65 -31.54 28.08
CA GLU A 347 -4.40 -32.67 27.55
C GLU A 347 -3.95 -32.97 26.11
N LYS A 348 -3.88 -34.27 25.80
CA LYS A 348 -3.57 -34.80 24.47
C LYS A 348 -4.69 -35.78 24.16
N GLU A 349 -5.87 -35.29 23.79
CA GLU A 349 -6.97 -36.13 23.30
C GLU A 349 -8.05 -35.28 22.62
N LYS A 350 -7.91 -35.08 21.30
CA LYS A 350 -9.00 -34.82 20.33
C LYS A 350 -8.42 -34.62 18.92
N SER A 351 -7.78 -35.66 18.39
CA SER A 351 -7.43 -35.71 16.97
C SER A 351 -7.59 -37.14 16.45
N LYS A 352 -8.83 -37.65 16.41
CA LYS A 352 -9.14 -38.91 15.73
C LYS A 352 -10.64 -39.12 15.49
N GLU A 353 -11.33 -38.12 14.95
CA GLU A 353 -12.65 -38.37 14.37
C GLU A 353 -13.00 -37.33 13.31
N LYS A 354 -12.73 -37.69 12.04
CA LYS A 354 -13.40 -37.27 10.79
C LYS A 354 -12.49 -37.59 9.58
N LYS A 355 -12.20 -38.88 9.42
CA LYS A 355 -11.91 -39.51 8.12
C LYS A 355 -12.93 -40.62 7.96
N LYS A 356 -14.04 -40.34 7.26
CA LYS A 356 -14.92 -41.31 6.56
C LYS A 356 -16.21 -40.59 6.10
N ARG A 357 -16.31 -40.38 4.79
CA ARG A 357 -17.48 -40.26 3.89
C ARG A 357 -16.85 -39.87 2.54
N GLY A 358 -16.62 -40.73 1.55
CA GLY A 358 -17.52 -41.74 0.96
C GLY A 358 -18.49 -41.00 0.03
N PHE A 359 -18.12 -40.73 -1.23
CA PHE A 359 -18.41 -41.49 -2.47
C PHE A 359 -19.91 -41.62 -2.82
N PHE A 360 -20.20 -41.46 -4.13
CA PHE A 360 -21.48 -41.34 -4.88
C PHE A 360 -22.03 -39.91 -4.93
N LYS A 361 -22.40 -39.34 -6.09
CA LYS A 361 -22.67 -39.87 -7.44
C LYS A 361 -22.47 -38.76 -8.46
#